data_AF-A0A960P8D2-F1
#
_entry.id   AF-A0A960P8D2-F1
#
_cell.length_a   1.000
_cell.length_b   1.000
_cell.length_c   1.000
_cell.angle_alpha   90.00
_cell.angle_beta   90.00
_cell.angle_gamma   90.00
#
_symmetry.space_group_name_H-M   'P 1'
#
loop_
_entity.id
_entity.type
_entity.pdbx_description
1 polymer ?
#
loop_
_entity_poly.entity_id
_entity_poly.type
_entity_poly.pdbx_seq_one_letter_code
_entity_poly.pdbx_strand_id
1 'polypeptide(L)'
;MTDPARLVVVHHGAERTAEGVAFVDLVAALAETGERRVEVLLFAGGPLVEDLARVAPTTVVADLPRWSPDALAERALFALRRPAAGYRRRARRLGLDRWAPGDAVYLHGLLGVQVLRYLPTDGPAVVCRVAEGEVPLLHSVNPADLALLVARVDRFLPVTAAGRRELVEEHGVAEARARRIRDLVVPVDDRFPGSGRSLADRRAELGIAPDAVVVGSFGATSLDPTDVTAVVWALLAGRADVPPVELLWAAARTPAGFWMEHDLHHL
;
A
#
# COMPACT_ATOMS: atom_id res chain seq x y z
N MET A 1 -22.64 -24.14 14.85
CA MET A 1 -21.61 -23.75 13.86
C MET A 1 -20.99 -22.46 14.37
N THR A 2 -19.69 -22.47 14.65
CA THR A 2 -18.95 -21.29 15.11
C THR A 2 -18.82 -20.31 13.93
N ASP A 3 -19.07 -19.02 14.16
CA ASP A 3 -18.90 -17.97 13.14
C ASP A 3 -17.44 -18.03 12.62
N PRO A 4 -17.18 -18.04 11.30
CA PRO A 4 -15.82 -18.08 10.77
C PRO A 4 -14.97 -16.92 11.31
N ALA A 5 -13.70 -17.21 11.59
CA ALA A 5 -12.76 -16.20 12.05
C ALA A 5 -12.65 -15.05 11.04
N ARG A 6 -12.43 -13.84 11.52
CA ARG A 6 -12.38 -12.64 10.69
C ARG A 6 -10.97 -12.40 10.17
N LEU A 7 -10.90 -11.79 8.99
CA LEU A 7 -9.68 -11.22 8.44
C LEU A 7 -9.99 -9.79 8.02
N VAL A 8 -9.31 -8.81 8.60
CA VAL A 8 -9.43 -7.43 8.14
C VAL A 8 -8.20 -7.00 7.40
N VAL A 9 -8.42 -6.60 6.16
CA VAL A 9 -7.39 -6.17 5.23
C VAL A 9 -7.37 -4.64 5.27
N VAL A 10 -6.24 -4.08 5.65
CA VAL A 10 -6.08 -2.65 5.92
C VAL A 10 -5.17 -2.04 4.87
N HIS A 11 -5.63 -0.94 4.26
CA HIS A 11 -4.85 -0.17 3.30
C HIS A 11 -5.01 1.34 3.55
N HIS A 12 -4.04 2.14 3.10
CA HIS A 12 -4.12 3.60 3.23
C HIS A 12 -5.29 4.17 2.42
N GLY A 13 -5.38 3.88 1.13
CA GLY A 13 -6.48 4.33 0.26
C GLY A 13 -6.72 3.39 -0.92
N ALA A 14 -7.69 3.72 -1.78
CA ALA A 14 -8.09 2.86 -2.91
C ALA A 14 -7.83 3.55 -4.26
N GLU A 15 -6.60 4.00 -4.47
CA GLU A 15 -6.18 4.68 -5.70
C GLU A 15 -6.14 3.73 -6.89
N ARG A 16 -6.43 4.24 -8.10
CA ARG A 16 -6.34 3.45 -9.34
C ARG A 16 -4.91 3.36 -9.85
N THR A 17 -4.08 2.65 -9.09
CA THR A 17 -2.69 2.30 -9.40
C THR A 17 -2.55 0.79 -9.56
N ALA A 18 -1.39 0.31 -10.03
CA ALA A 18 -1.11 -1.13 -10.08
C ALA A 18 -1.26 -1.79 -8.70
N GLU A 19 -0.74 -1.15 -7.66
CA GLU A 19 -0.91 -1.58 -6.28
C GLU A 19 -2.39 -1.65 -5.86
N GLY A 20 -3.18 -0.62 -6.16
CA GLY A 20 -4.60 -0.61 -5.82
C GLY A 20 -5.41 -1.68 -6.54
N VAL A 21 -5.09 -1.96 -7.81
CA VAL A 21 -5.72 -3.06 -8.56
C VAL A 21 -5.30 -4.41 -7.98
N ALA A 22 -4.01 -4.59 -7.68
CA ALA A 22 -3.50 -5.80 -7.02
C ALA A 22 -4.19 -6.04 -5.67
N PHE A 23 -4.44 -4.96 -4.93
CA PHE A 23 -5.12 -5.00 -3.66
C PHE A 23 -6.56 -5.49 -3.78
N VAL A 24 -7.31 -5.02 -4.78
CA VAL A 24 -8.67 -5.53 -5.08
C VAL A 24 -8.62 -7.03 -5.38
N ASP A 25 -7.71 -7.46 -6.25
CA ASP A 25 -7.57 -8.87 -6.65
C ASP A 25 -7.19 -9.76 -5.46
N LEU A 26 -6.31 -9.27 -4.58
CA LEU A 26 -5.94 -9.95 -3.34
C LEU A 26 -7.15 -10.12 -2.42
N VAL A 27 -7.94 -9.06 -2.21
CA VAL A 27 -9.14 -9.13 -1.35
C VAL A 27 -10.17 -10.10 -1.95
N ALA A 28 -10.38 -10.06 -3.26
CA ALA A 28 -11.27 -10.98 -3.97
C ALA A 28 -10.83 -12.44 -3.77
N ALA A 29 -9.56 -12.74 -4.04
CA ALA A 29 -9.01 -14.08 -3.88
C ALA A 29 -9.10 -14.58 -2.42
N LEU A 30 -8.86 -13.70 -1.43
CA LEU A 30 -9.01 -14.05 -0.02
C LEU A 30 -10.48 -14.35 0.34
N ALA A 31 -11.42 -13.54 -0.15
CA ALA A 31 -12.85 -13.73 0.10
C ALA A 31 -13.38 -15.02 -0.55
N GLU A 32 -12.92 -15.36 -1.75
CA GLU A 32 -13.30 -16.56 -2.49
C GLU A 32 -12.94 -17.86 -1.77
N THR A 33 -11.87 -17.87 -0.96
CA THR A 33 -11.50 -19.06 -0.18
C THR A 33 -12.60 -19.51 0.79
N GLY A 34 -13.41 -18.57 1.28
CA GLY A 34 -14.42 -18.82 2.32
C GLY A 34 -13.85 -19.25 3.68
N GLU A 35 -12.53 -19.31 3.86
CA GLU A 35 -11.90 -19.75 5.12
C GLU A 35 -12.11 -18.74 6.26
N ARG A 36 -12.20 -17.45 5.91
CA ARG A 36 -12.38 -16.35 6.84
C ARG A 36 -13.40 -15.35 6.31
N ARG A 37 -14.06 -14.66 7.23
CA ARG A 37 -14.89 -13.50 6.89
C ARG A 37 -13.98 -12.31 6.63
N VAL A 38 -13.80 -11.96 5.35
CA VAL A 38 -12.96 -10.84 4.93
C VAL A 38 -13.71 -9.52 5.05
N GLU A 39 -13.06 -8.52 5.64
CA GLU A 39 -13.51 -7.12 5.67
C GLU A 39 -12.35 -6.21 5.25
N VAL A 40 -12.66 -5.05 4.68
CA VAL A 40 -11.66 -4.07 4.23
C VAL A 40 -11.81 -2.78 5.05
N LEU A 41 -10.68 -2.28 5.52
CA LEU A 41 -10.59 -0.97 6.19
C LEU A 41 -9.61 -0.08 5.43
N LEU A 42 -10.11 1.08 4.98
CA LEU A 42 -9.33 2.09 4.28
C LEU A 42 -9.24 3.37 5.12
N PHE A 43 -8.06 4.00 5.18
CA PHE A 43 -7.94 5.29 5.87
C PHE A 43 -8.52 6.45 5.06
N ALA A 44 -8.27 6.44 3.76
CA ALA A 44 -8.75 7.36 2.76
C ALA A 44 -9.59 6.61 1.71
N GLY A 45 -10.44 7.35 0.99
CA GLY A 45 -11.21 6.80 -0.12
C GLY A 45 -10.35 6.54 -1.36
N GLY A 46 -10.98 6.58 -2.52
CA GLY A 46 -10.31 6.49 -3.81
C GLY A 46 -11.21 5.90 -4.90
N PRO A 47 -10.76 5.92 -6.17
CA PRO A 47 -11.56 5.45 -7.30
C PRO A 47 -11.89 3.95 -7.30
N LEU A 48 -11.23 3.14 -6.47
CA LEU A 48 -11.45 1.68 -6.36
C LEU A 48 -12.27 1.26 -5.12
N VAL A 49 -12.82 2.21 -4.34
CA VAL A 49 -13.64 1.88 -3.16
C VAL A 49 -14.85 1.01 -3.54
N GLU A 50 -15.51 1.32 -4.66
CA GLU A 50 -16.67 0.56 -5.13
C GLU A 50 -16.29 -0.85 -5.58
N ASP A 51 -15.11 -1.03 -6.19
CA ASP A 51 -14.58 -2.34 -6.57
C ASP A 51 -14.32 -3.20 -5.33
N LEU A 52 -13.75 -2.62 -4.28
CA LEU A 52 -13.55 -3.31 -2.99
C LEU A 52 -14.88 -3.67 -2.33
N ALA A 53 -15.84 -2.75 -2.32
CA ALA A 53 -17.16 -2.96 -1.72
C ALA A 53 -17.96 -4.08 -2.42
N ARG A 54 -17.69 -4.34 -3.70
CA ARG A 54 -18.29 -5.47 -4.44
C ARG A 54 -17.77 -6.83 -3.97
N VAL A 55 -16.54 -6.90 -3.48
CA VAL A 55 -15.90 -8.17 -3.10
C VAL A 55 -15.93 -8.44 -1.59
N ALA A 56 -15.89 -7.40 -0.77
CA ALA A 56 -15.95 -7.52 0.69
C ALA A 56 -16.54 -6.26 1.35
N PRO A 57 -17.17 -6.39 2.54
CA PRO A 57 -17.58 -5.23 3.33
C PRO A 57 -16.42 -4.25 3.53
N THR A 58 -16.58 -3.03 3.02
CA THR A 58 -15.51 -2.02 2.98
C THR A 58 -15.90 -0.81 3.81
N THR A 59 -15.02 -0.39 4.73
CA THR A 59 -15.18 0.80 5.57
C THR A 59 -14.08 1.81 5.27
N VAL A 60 -14.46 3.07 5.01
CA VAL A 60 -13.52 4.18 4.83
C VAL A 60 -13.53 5.06 6.07
N VAL A 61 -12.40 5.18 6.76
CA VAL A 61 -12.25 5.96 8.01
C VAL A 61 -12.51 7.45 7.77
N ALA A 62 -12.04 8.00 6.65
CA ALA A 62 -12.25 9.40 6.28
C ALA A 62 -13.74 9.79 6.13
N ASP A 63 -14.59 8.83 5.80
CA ASP A 63 -16.03 9.03 5.57
C ASP A 63 -16.86 8.93 6.85
N LEU A 64 -16.23 8.60 7.98
CA LEU A 64 -16.92 8.57 9.25
C LEU A 64 -17.56 9.95 9.56
N PRO A 65 -18.84 9.98 9.99
CA PRO A 65 -19.52 11.22 10.29
C PRO A 65 -18.74 12.09 11.28
N ARG A 66 -18.37 13.31 10.87
CA ARG A 66 -17.56 14.23 11.69
C ARG A 66 -18.38 14.96 12.77
N TRP A 67 -19.69 15.06 12.57
CA TRP A 67 -20.62 15.82 13.41
C TRP A 67 -21.61 14.95 14.19
N SER A 68 -21.26 13.68 14.45
CA SER A 68 -22.07 12.84 15.33
C SER A 68 -21.72 13.07 16.81
N PRO A 69 -22.63 12.77 17.76
CA PRO A 69 -22.31 12.78 19.19
C PRO A 69 -21.05 11.97 19.53
N ASP A 70 -20.84 10.85 18.85
CA ASP A 70 -19.65 10.02 19.01
C ASP A 70 -18.37 10.69 18.53
N ALA A 71 -18.41 11.36 17.39
CA ALA A 71 -17.26 12.09 16.85
C ALA A 71 -16.89 13.30 17.72
N LEU A 72 -17.89 14.04 18.23
CA LEU A 72 -17.65 15.17 19.12
C LEU A 72 -17.02 14.72 20.44
N ALA A 73 -17.54 13.65 21.03
CA ALA A 73 -16.99 13.13 22.27
C ALA A 73 -15.61 12.49 22.08
N GLU A 74 -15.33 11.85 20.94
CA GLU A 74 -14.00 11.40 20.57
C GLU A 74 -13.00 12.58 20.49
N ARG A 75 -13.36 13.66 19.80
CA ARG A 75 -12.55 14.89 19.72
C ARG A 75 -12.29 15.49 21.10
N ALA A 76 -13.30 15.53 21.96
CA ALA A 76 -13.16 16.01 23.33
C ALA A 76 -12.16 15.15 24.13
N LEU A 77 -12.17 13.83 23.97
CA LEU A 77 -11.21 12.94 24.65
C LEU A 77 -9.76 13.22 24.22
N PHE A 78 -9.52 13.50 22.94
CA PHE A 78 -8.19 13.91 22.47
C PHE A 78 -7.80 15.29 23.00
N ALA A 79 -8.71 16.27 22.97
CA ALA A 79 -8.46 17.61 23.51
C ALA A 79 -8.14 17.59 25.02
N LEU A 80 -8.76 16.67 25.77
CA LEU A 80 -8.51 16.42 27.19
C LEU A 80 -7.25 15.57 27.46
N ARG A 81 -6.42 15.31 26.44
CA ARG A 81 -5.21 14.48 26.53
C ARG A 81 -5.47 13.08 27.09
N ARG A 82 -6.61 12.48 26.72
CA ARG A 82 -6.98 11.09 27.05
C ARG A 82 -6.99 10.19 25.79
N PRO A 83 -5.85 10.06 25.08
CA PRO A 83 -5.79 9.38 23.79
C PRO A 83 -6.27 7.92 23.84
N ALA A 84 -5.94 7.18 24.91
CA ALA A 84 -6.40 5.79 25.07
C ALA A 84 -7.94 5.66 25.07
N ALA A 85 -8.66 6.61 25.67
CA ALA A 85 -10.11 6.62 25.65
C ALA A 85 -10.65 7.05 24.27
N GLY A 86 -10.00 8.03 23.63
CA GLY A 86 -10.31 8.44 22.26
C GLY A 86 -10.18 7.28 21.27
N TYR A 87 -9.06 6.55 21.34
CA TYR A 87 -8.81 5.36 20.52
C TYR A 87 -9.82 4.25 20.75
N ARG A 88 -10.18 3.94 22.00
CA ARG A 88 -11.27 2.98 22.29
C ARG A 88 -12.60 3.41 21.68
N ARG A 89 -12.91 4.72 21.68
CA ARG A 89 -14.14 5.22 21.06
C ARG A 89 -14.10 5.08 19.55
N ARG A 90 -12.97 5.43 18.91
CA ARG A 90 -12.76 5.23 17.48
C ARG A 90 -12.85 3.74 17.10
N ALA A 91 -12.26 2.86 17.89
CA ALA A 91 -12.36 1.41 17.71
C ALA A 91 -13.82 0.95 17.66
N ARG A 92 -14.67 1.40 18.59
CA ARG A 92 -16.12 1.09 18.59
C ARG A 92 -16.84 1.61 17.35
N ARG A 93 -16.54 2.86 16.93
CA ARG A 93 -17.15 3.46 15.73
C ARG A 93 -16.80 2.70 14.46
N LEU A 94 -15.61 2.10 14.43
CA LEU A 94 -15.12 1.27 13.34
C LEU A 94 -15.46 -0.22 13.53
N GLY A 95 -16.14 -0.59 14.62
CA GLY A 95 -16.44 -1.99 14.95
C GLY A 95 -15.20 -2.87 15.11
N LEU A 96 -14.07 -2.31 15.56
CA LEU A 96 -12.80 -3.03 15.79
C LEU A 96 -12.73 -3.63 17.20
N ASP A 97 -13.59 -3.20 18.10
CA ASP A 97 -13.67 -3.68 19.48
C ASP A 97 -14.22 -5.12 19.59
N ARG A 98 -14.87 -5.61 18.53
CA ARG A 98 -15.35 -6.98 18.43
C ARG A 98 -14.27 -8.00 18.06
N TRP A 99 -13.04 -7.57 17.77
CA TRP A 99 -11.97 -8.46 17.31
C TRP A 99 -11.28 -9.13 18.48
N ALA A 100 -11.15 -10.44 18.37
CA ALA A 100 -10.72 -11.32 19.46
C ALA A 100 -9.53 -12.19 19.04
N PRO A 101 -8.87 -12.85 20.00
CA PRO A 101 -7.94 -13.93 19.67
C PRO A 101 -8.54 -14.93 18.68
N GLY A 102 -7.84 -15.18 17.57
CA GLY A 102 -8.28 -16.04 16.47
C GLY A 102 -8.65 -15.28 15.19
N ASP A 103 -9.03 -14.01 15.32
CA ASP A 103 -9.14 -13.08 14.18
C ASP A 103 -7.73 -12.67 13.69
N ALA A 104 -7.67 -12.12 12.47
CA ALA A 104 -6.43 -11.66 11.86
C ALA A 104 -6.58 -10.27 11.23
N VAL A 105 -5.48 -9.52 11.22
CA VAL A 105 -5.35 -8.22 10.57
C VAL A 105 -4.18 -8.30 9.60
N TYR A 106 -4.43 -7.93 8.35
CA TYR A 106 -3.41 -7.83 7.32
C TYR A 106 -3.23 -6.36 6.91
N LEU A 107 -2.10 -5.77 7.26
CA LEU A 107 -1.69 -4.46 6.79
C LEU A 107 -1.03 -4.63 5.43
N HIS A 108 -1.63 -4.09 4.38
CA HIS A 108 -1.09 -4.21 3.02
C HIS A 108 0.18 -3.36 2.80
N GLY A 109 0.35 -2.33 3.62
CA GLY A 109 1.56 -1.49 3.71
C GLY A 109 1.70 -0.86 5.09
N LEU A 110 2.85 -0.22 5.34
CA LEU A 110 3.24 0.33 6.65
C LEU A 110 2.30 1.41 7.16
N LEU A 111 1.72 2.21 6.26
CA LEU A 111 0.76 3.27 6.62
C LEU A 111 -0.51 2.71 7.30
N GLY A 112 -0.77 1.41 7.17
CA GLY A 112 -1.81 0.70 7.92
C GLY A 112 -1.58 0.68 9.44
N VAL A 113 -0.39 1.02 9.93
CA VAL A 113 0.00 1.09 11.36
C VAL A 113 -0.99 1.84 12.23
N GLN A 114 -1.68 2.84 11.68
CA GLN A 114 -2.68 3.63 12.40
C GLN A 114 -3.77 2.76 13.03
N VAL A 115 -4.10 1.61 12.42
CA VAL A 115 -5.12 0.70 12.94
C VAL A 115 -4.71 0.07 14.27
N LEU A 116 -3.41 -0.13 14.48
CA LEU A 116 -2.87 -0.83 15.66
C LEU A 116 -3.16 -0.07 16.96
N ARG A 117 -3.36 1.24 16.88
CA ARG A 117 -3.78 2.08 18.02
C ARG A 117 -5.21 1.77 18.50
N TYR A 118 -6.02 1.18 17.64
CA TYR A 118 -7.43 0.87 17.90
C TYR A 118 -7.65 -0.59 18.30
N LEU A 119 -6.66 -1.46 18.04
CA LEU A 119 -6.78 -2.89 18.31
C LEU A 119 -6.57 -3.22 19.79
N PRO A 120 -7.35 -4.16 20.35
CA PRO A 120 -7.06 -4.70 21.68
C PRO A 120 -5.65 -5.31 21.72
N THR A 121 -4.97 -5.20 22.86
CA THR A 121 -3.59 -5.71 23.03
C THR A 121 -3.52 -7.22 22.87
N ASP A 122 -4.43 -7.94 23.54
CA ASP A 122 -4.58 -9.40 23.42
C ASP A 122 -5.54 -9.75 22.28
N GLY A 123 -5.38 -9.07 21.14
CA GLY A 123 -6.33 -9.03 20.04
C GLY A 123 -6.03 -10.01 18.91
N PRO A 124 -6.34 -9.62 17.66
CA PRO A 124 -6.06 -10.45 16.48
C PRO A 124 -4.56 -10.55 16.20
N ALA A 125 -4.18 -11.60 15.47
CA ALA A 125 -2.84 -11.70 14.91
C ALA A 125 -2.65 -10.67 13.79
N VAL A 126 -1.53 -9.96 13.79
CA VAL A 126 -1.22 -8.88 12.85
C VAL A 126 -0.10 -9.30 11.90
N VAL A 127 -0.40 -9.25 10.61
CA VAL A 127 0.56 -9.46 9.52
C VAL A 127 0.72 -8.15 8.77
N CYS A 128 1.95 -7.76 8.46
CA CYS A 128 2.24 -6.52 7.73
C CYS A 128 3.10 -6.84 6.51
N ARG A 129 2.61 -6.51 5.32
CA ARG A 129 3.45 -6.45 4.11
C ARG A 129 4.27 -5.17 4.15
N VAL A 130 5.51 -5.29 3.66
CA VAL A 130 6.41 -4.15 3.44
C VAL A 130 6.74 -4.13 1.95
N ALA A 131 6.16 -3.17 1.23
CA ALA A 131 6.32 -3.01 -0.20
C ALA A 131 7.71 -2.45 -0.55
N GLU A 132 8.11 -2.58 -1.82
CA GLU A 132 9.43 -2.13 -2.28
C GLU A 132 9.64 -0.63 -2.04
N GLY A 133 8.64 0.19 -2.38
CA GLY A 133 8.69 1.65 -2.22
C GLY A 133 8.62 2.15 -0.77
N GLU A 134 8.47 1.25 0.20
CA GLU A 134 8.45 1.59 1.63
C GLU A 134 9.83 1.45 2.29
N VAL A 135 10.85 1.07 1.51
CA VAL A 135 12.23 0.93 1.98
C VAL A 135 13.06 2.13 1.49
N PRO A 136 13.84 2.78 2.36
CA PRO A 136 13.97 2.59 3.81
C PRO A 136 12.70 2.94 4.61
N LEU A 137 12.43 2.19 5.69
CA LEU A 137 11.19 2.29 6.47
C LEU A 137 11.00 3.68 7.09
N LEU A 138 12.09 4.29 7.55
CA LEU A 138 12.07 5.63 8.17
C LEU A 138 11.66 6.75 7.21
N HIS A 139 11.71 6.53 5.90
CA HIS A 139 11.18 7.50 4.94
C HIS A 139 9.65 7.43 4.83
N SER A 140 9.06 6.29 5.18
CA SER A 140 7.63 6.03 5.01
C SER A 140 6.83 6.11 6.31
N VAL A 141 7.48 5.94 7.46
CA VAL A 141 6.84 6.02 8.78
C VAL A 141 7.67 6.80 9.78
N ASN A 142 7.00 7.59 10.62
CA ASN A 142 7.67 8.26 11.73
C ASN A 142 8.19 7.24 12.78
N PRO A 143 9.16 7.61 13.63
CA PRO A 143 9.77 6.68 14.59
C PRO A 143 8.78 6.05 15.59
N ALA A 144 7.72 6.77 15.98
CA ALA A 144 6.73 6.25 16.92
C ALA A 144 5.85 5.17 16.27
N ASP A 145 5.49 5.35 15.00
CA ASP A 145 4.79 4.35 14.20
C ASP A 145 5.65 3.13 13.93
N LEU A 146 6.93 3.32 13.61
CA LEU A 146 7.85 2.21 13.44
C LEU A 146 8.00 1.39 14.74
N ALA A 147 8.17 2.05 15.88
CA ALA A 147 8.20 1.38 17.18
C ALA A 147 6.91 0.59 17.46
N LEU A 148 5.75 1.15 17.09
CA LEU A 148 4.46 0.48 17.23
C LEU A 148 4.37 -0.77 16.32
N LEU A 149 4.81 -0.68 15.06
CA LEU A 149 4.87 -1.81 14.13
C LEU A 149 5.73 -2.94 14.70
N VAL A 150 6.97 -2.63 15.10
CA VAL A 150 7.92 -3.61 15.64
C VAL A 150 7.37 -4.27 16.91
N ALA A 151 6.65 -3.52 17.75
CA ALA A 151 6.06 -4.05 18.97
C ALA A 151 4.81 -4.94 18.73
N ARG A 152 3.98 -4.62 17.71
CA ARG A 152 2.62 -5.18 17.59
C ARG A 152 2.41 -6.13 16.41
N VAL A 153 3.29 -6.14 15.41
CA VAL A 153 3.14 -6.98 14.22
C VAL A 153 3.71 -8.37 14.48
N ASP A 154 2.90 -9.43 14.39
CA ASP A 154 3.37 -10.80 14.60
C ASP A 154 4.25 -11.32 13.47
N ARG A 155 3.95 -10.90 12.23
CA ARG A 155 4.67 -11.31 11.02
C ARG A 155 4.81 -10.16 10.03
N PHE A 156 6.04 -9.90 9.62
CA PHE A 156 6.39 -9.03 8.50
C PHE A 156 6.61 -9.86 7.24
N LEU A 157 6.09 -9.34 6.13
CA LEU A 157 6.21 -9.89 4.79
C LEU A 157 6.89 -8.88 3.86
N PRO A 158 8.21 -8.64 4.01
CA PRO A 158 8.94 -7.78 3.10
C PRO A 158 9.03 -8.39 1.71
N VAL A 159 8.85 -7.57 0.67
CA VAL A 159 8.97 -8.03 -0.73
C VAL A 159 10.41 -8.02 -1.23
N THR A 160 11.28 -7.19 -0.62
CA THR A 160 12.71 -7.10 -0.98
C THR A 160 13.61 -7.77 0.05
N ALA A 161 14.82 -8.17 -0.38
CA ALA A 161 15.84 -8.64 0.54
C ALA A 161 16.38 -7.50 1.43
N ALA A 162 16.42 -6.28 0.90
CA ALA A 162 16.83 -5.08 1.64
C ALA A 162 15.86 -4.78 2.79
N GLY A 163 14.55 -4.73 2.54
CA GLY A 163 13.56 -4.50 3.59
C GLY A 163 13.55 -5.58 4.66
N ARG A 164 13.78 -6.86 4.29
CA ARG A 164 13.98 -7.93 5.30
C ARG A 164 15.21 -7.66 6.16
N ARG A 165 16.32 -7.25 5.55
CA ARG A 165 17.58 -6.98 6.24
C ARG A 165 17.41 -5.83 7.22
N GLU A 166 16.87 -4.71 6.77
CA GLU A 166 16.59 -3.52 7.60
C GLU A 166 15.74 -3.88 8.82
N LEU A 167 14.64 -4.63 8.64
CA LEU A 167 13.79 -5.09 9.76
C LEU A 167 14.57 -5.88 10.82
N VAL A 168 15.45 -6.81 10.39
CA VAL A 168 16.17 -7.71 11.28
C VAL A 168 17.37 -7.02 11.93
N GLU A 169 18.22 -6.42 11.10
CA GLU A 169 19.53 -5.90 11.50
C GLU A 169 19.43 -4.51 12.14
N GLU A 170 18.56 -3.64 11.62
CA GLU A 170 18.45 -2.25 12.08
C GLU A 170 17.33 -2.05 13.11
N HIS A 171 16.26 -2.84 13.03
CA HIS A 171 15.10 -2.71 13.91
C HIS A 171 14.88 -3.89 14.86
N GLY A 172 15.78 -4.87 14.86
CA GLY A 172 15.79 -5.97 15.83
C GLY A 172 14.57 -6.90 15.74
N VAL A 173 13.87 -6.94 14.59
CA VAL A 173 12.79 -7.89 14.36
C VAL A 173 13.39 -9.29 14.30
N ALA A 174 12.90 -10.20 15.14
CA ALA A 174 13.35 -11.59 15.14
C ALA A 174 13.20 -12.22 13.74
N GLU A 175 14.18 -12.99 13.28
CA GLU A 175 14.16 -13.57 11.92
C GLU A 175 12.90 -14.39 11.61
N ALA A 176 12.40 -15.13 12.60
CA ALA A 176 11.18 -15.94 12.48
C ALA A 176 9.91 -15.08 12.26
N ARG A 177 9.97 -13.78 12.57
CA ARG A 177 8.89 -12.81 12.32
C ARG A 177 9.01 -12.15 10.95
N ALA A 178 10.13 -12.24 10.24
CA ALA A 178 10.35 -11.56 8.96
C ALA A 178 10.59 -12.56 7.81
N ARG A 179 9.52 -12.86 7.06
CA ARG A 179 9.58 -13.80 5.92
C ARG A 179 9.45 -13.05 4.61
N ARG A 180 10.51 -13.09 3.78
CA ARG A 180 10.44 -12.50 2.44
C ARG A 180 9.38 -13.18 1.59
N ILE A 181 8.55 -12.39 0.92
CA ILE A 181 7.58 -12.85 -0.08
C ILE A 181 7.91 -12.26 -1.45
N ARG A 182 7.25 -12.75 -2.50
CA ARG A 182 7.27 -12.09 -3.80
C ARG A 182 6.29 -10.94 -3.79
N ASP A 183 6.60 -9.89 -4.55
CA ASP A 183 5.67 -8.79 -4.72
C ASP A 183 4.49 -9.18 -5.61
N LEU A 184 3.46 -8.36 -5.57
CA LEU A 184 2.26 -8.48 -6.40
C LEU A 184 2.58 -8.07 -7.84
N VAL A 185 2.17 -8.92 -8.78
CA VAL A 185 2.28 -8.65 -10.21
C VAL A 185 0.88 -8.68 -10.79
N VAL A 186 0.44 -7.55 -11.34
CA VAL A 186 -0.89 -7.41 -11.92
C VAL A 186 -0.79 -7.54 -13.44
N PRO A 187 -1.53 -8.45 -14.07
CA PRO A 187 -1.64 -8.47 -15.52
C PRO A 187 -2.33 -7.19 -16.01
N VAL A 188 -1.93 -6.68 -17.17
CA VAL A 188 -2.61 -5.53 -17.77
C VAL A 188 -3.99 -5.98 -18.25
N ASP A 189 -5.03 -5.35 -17.72
CA ASP A 189 -6.43 -5.56 -18.09
C ASP A 189 -7.18 -4.23 -18.30
N ASP A 190 -8.51 -4.31 -18.46
CA ASP A 190 -9.41 -3.20 -18.76
C ASP A 190 -9.54 -2.15 -17.65
N ARG A 191 -9.01 -2.41 -16.46
CA ARG A 191 -8.99 -1.47 -15.35
C ARG A 191 -7.88 -0.42 -15.50
N PHE A 192 -6.90 -0.67 -16.37
CA PHE A 192 -5.80 0.26 -16.66
C PHE A 192 -6.08 1.21 -17.83
N PRO A 193 -5.70 2.49 -17.74
CA PRO A 193 -5.90 3.44 -18.84
C PRO A 193 -5.28 3.01 -20.18
N GLY A 194 -6.12 2.91 -21.20
CA GLY A 194 -5.71 2.55 -22.57
C GLY A 194 -5.32 1.09 -22.74
N SER A 195 -5.85 0.22 -21.89
CA SER A 195 -6.07 -1.21 -22.15
C SER A 195 -6.79 -1.41 -23.48
N GLY A 196 -6.27 -2.30 -24.34
CA GLY A 196 -6.85 -2.58 -25.67
C GLY A 196 -6.27 -1.79 -26.84
N ARG A 197 -5.34 -0.87 -26.60
CA ARG A 197 -4.56 -0.23 -27.69
C ARG A 197 -3.45 -1.17 -28.15
N SER A 198 -3.24 -1.26 -29.47
CA SER A 198 -2.15 -2.09 -30.00
C SER A 198 -0.79 -1.44 -29.71
N LEU A 199 0.27 -2.26 -29.65
CA LEU A 199 1.64 -1.76 -29.55
C LEU A 199 2.00 -0.82 -30.71
N ALA A 200 1.47 -1.07 -31.91
CA ALA A 200 1.68 -0.23 -33.08
C ALA A 200 1.08 1.18 -32.87
N ASP A 201 -0.15 1.27 -32.34
CA ASP A 201 -0.80 2.55 -32.08
C ASP A 201 -0.07 3.36 -31.00
N ARG A 202 0.48 2.66 -29.98
CA ARG A 202 1.27 3.29 -28.92
C ARG A 202 2.60 3.81 -29.45
N ARG A 203 3.28 3.02 -30.28
CA ARG A 203 4.53 3.45 -30.94
C ARG A 203 4.29 4.65 -31.85
N ALA A 204 3.25 4.61 -32.68
CA ALA A 204 2.89 5.70 -33.58
C ALA A 204 2.57 7.00 -32.83
N GLU A 205 1.81 6.93 -31.74
CA GLU A 205 1.51 8.10 -30.89
C GLU A 205 2.77 8.72 -30.28
N LEU A 206 3.72 7.89 -29.86
CA LEU A 206 4.98 8.33 -29.23
C LEU A 206 6.08 8.68 -30.24
N GLY A 207 5.80 8.56 -31.55
CA GLY A 207 6.81 8.79 -32.60
C GLY A 207 7.92 7.74 -32.65
N ILE A 208 7.71 6.56 -32.03
CA ILE A 208 8.67 5.47 -31.98
C ILE A 208 8.57 4.64 -33.26
N ALA A 209 9.70 4.35 -33.90
CA ALA A 209 9.71 3.53 -35.11
C ALA A 209 9.17 2.09 -34.84
N PRO A 210 8.45 1.46 -35.79
CA PRO A 210 7.82 0.16 -35.58
C PRO A 210 8.78 -0.96 -35.17
N ASP A 211 10.02 -0.89 -35.65
CA ASP A 211 11.11 -1.85 -35.45
C ASP A 211 12.14 -1.39 -34.41
N ALA A 212 11.97 -0.20 -33.82
CA ALA A 212 12.88 0.30 -32.80
C ALA A 212 12.87 -0.58 -31.55
N VAL A 213 14.08 -0.82 -31.02
CA VAL A 213 14.28 -1.33 -29.67
C VAL A 213 13.99 -0.18 -28.71
N VAL A 214 13.07 -0.40 -27.77
CA VAL A 214 12.75 0.59 -26.75
C VAL A 214 13.47 0.21 -25.46
N VAL A 215 14.34 1.09 -25.00
CA VAL A 215 14.95 1.03 -23.68
C VAL A 215 14.22 2.06 -22.83
N GLY A 216 13.76 1.69 -21.65
CA GLY A 216 12.94 2.62 -20.87
C GLY A 216 12.99 2.45 -19.38
N SER A 217 12.72 3.56 -18.70
CA SER A 217 12.63 3.69 -17.25
C SER A 217 11.24 4.20 -16.90
N PHE A 218 10.65 3.62 -15.85
CA PHE A 218 9.36 4.03 -15.30
C PHE A 218 9.52 4.35 -13.83
N GLY A 219 8.86 5.42 -13.37
CA GLY A 219 8.76 5.76 -11.94
C GLY A 219 9.82 6.75 -11.44
N ALA A 220 10.87 7.02 -12.20
CA ALA A 220 11.83 8.06 -11.85
C ALA A 220 11.29 9.46 -12.25
N THR A 221 11.38 10.43 -11.34
CA THR A 221 10.88 11.81 -11.55
C THR A 221 11.83 12.68 -12.38
N SER A 222 13.09 12.25 -12.56
CA SER A 222 14.10 12.94 -13.37
C SER A 222 15.12 11.97 -13.93
N LEU A 223 15.52 12.18 -15.19
CA LEU A 223 16.60 11.45 -15.88
C LEU A 223 17.94 11.85 -15.27
N ASP A 224 18.44 11.06 -14.32
CA ASP A 224 19.81 11.20 -13.85
C ASP A 224 20.76 10.67 -14.94
N PRO A 225 21.84 11.37 -15.30
CA PRO A 225 22.87 10.84 -16.21
C PRO A 225 23.49 9.51 -15.75
N THR A 226 23.36 9.17 -14.48
CA THR A 226 23.77 7.89 -13.88
C THR A 226 22.68 6.82 -13.92
N ASP A 227 21.48 7.14 -14.42
CA ASP A 227 20.42 6.16 -14.64
C ASP A 227 20.90 5.11 -15.64
N VAL A 228 20.88 3.84 -15.21
CA VAL A 228 21.34 2.70 -16.00
C VAL A 228 20.65 2.63 -17.36
N THR A 229 19.39 3.07 -17.44
CA THR A 229 18.61 3.13 -18.68
C THR A 229 19.21 4.11 -19.67
N ALA A 230 19.62 5.30 -19.20
CA ALA A 230 20.27 6.32 -20.03
C ALA A 230 21.65 5.82 -20.50
N VAL A 231 22.40 5.16 -19.62
CA VAL A 231 23.70 4.55 -19.95
C VAL A 231 23.54 3.43 -21.00
N VAL A 232 22.59 2.52 -20.82
CA VAL A 232 22.30 1.43 -21.78
C VAL A 232 21.87 1.98 -23.12
N TRP A 233 20.98 2.98 -23.14
CA TRP A 233 20.58 3.65 -24.37
C TRP A 233 21.78 4.27 -25.08
N ALA A 234 22.63 5.04 -24.37
CA ALA A 234 23.80 5.68 -24.96
C ALA A 234 24.81 4.67 -25.55
N LEU A 235 24.96 3.50 -24.91
CA LEU A 235 25.81 2.41 -25.41
C LEU A 235 25.27 1.76 -26.69
N LEU A 236 23.96 1.79 -26.90
CA LEU A 236 23.31 1.13 -28.04
C LEU A 236 22.99 2.08 -29.20
N ALA A 237 22.65 3.34 -28.92
CA ALA A 237 22.19 4.30 -29.93
C ALA A 237 23.22 4.62 -31.04
N GLY A 238 24.51 4.42 -30.77
CA GLY A 238 25.59 4.62 -31.75
C GLY A 238 26.04 3.38 -32.51
N ARG A 239 25.40 2.23 -32.29
CA ARG A 239 25.83 0.95 -32.87
C ARG A 239 25.15 0.70 -34.22
N ALA A 240 25.94 0.52 -35.27
CA ALA A 240 25.42 0.26 -36.61
C ALA A 240 24.89 -1.17 -36.79
N ASP A 241 25.21 -2.09 -35.87
CA ASP A 241 24.82 -3.50 -35.89
C ASP A 241 23.51 -3.79 -35.15
N VAL A 242 22.83 -2.78 -34.60
CA VAL A 242 21.56 -2.92 -33.89
C VAL A 242 20.45 -2.11 -34.57
N PRO A 243 19.17 -2.51 -34.44
CA PRO A 243 18.04 -1.68 -34.86
C PRO A 243 18.06 -0.32 -34.14
N PRO A 244 17.34 0.70 -34.65
CA PRO A 244 17.20 1.98 -33.98
C PRO A 244 16.80 1.81 -32.51
N VAL A 245 17.48 2.50 -31.60
CA VAL A 245 17.22 2.40 -30.16
C VAL A 245 16.64 3.70 -29.64
N GLU A 246 15.42 3.64 -29.14
CA GLU A 246 14.68 4.78 -28.60
C GLU A 246 14.64 4.71 -27.07
N LEU A 247 14.80 5.86 -26.42
CA LEU A 247 14.69 5.99 -24.97
C LEU A 247 13.27 6.40 -24.59
N LEU A 248 12.57 5.54 -23.84
CA LEU A 248 11.26 5.86 -23.28
C LEU A 248 11.36 6.14 -21.78
N TRP A 249 11.06 7.37 -21.38
CA TRP A 249 10.99 7.75 -19.97
C TRP A 249 9.55 8.04 -19.57
N ALA A 250 9.07 7.34 -18.55
CA ALA A 250 7.73 7.54 -18.02
C ALA A 250 7.77 7.87 -16.52
N ALA A 251 7.54 9.15 -16.20
CA ALA A 251 7.36 9.61 -14.83
C ALA A 251 5.87 9.73 -14.51
N ALA A 252 5.46 9.32 -13.31
CA ALA A 252 4.13 9.63 -12.83
C ALA A 252 3.99 11.15 -12.66
N ARG A 253 3.04 11.78 -13.36
CA ARG A 253 2.55 13.12 -12.99
C ARG A 253 1.69 12.98 -11.75
N THR A 254 2.28 12.73 -10.60
CA THR A 254 1.54 12.77 -9.33
C THR A 254 2.15 13.84 -8.43
N PRO A 255 1.32 14.66 -7.77
CA PRO A 255 1.76 15.55 -6.71
C PRO A 255 2.04 14.72 -5.43
N ALA A 256 2.85 13.67 -5.53
CA ALA A 256 3.24 12.86 -4.39
C ALA A 256 4.04 13.65 -3.33
N GLY A 257 4.39 14.92 -3.63
CA GLY A 257 4.81 15.91 -2.64
C GLY A 257 3.76 16.27 -1.58
N PHE A 258 2.48 15.92 -1.78
CA PHE A 258 1.40 16.18 -0.81
C PHE A 258 1.58 15.44 0.53
N TRP A 259 2.22 14.27 0.54
CA TRP A 259 2.42 13.49 1.77
C TRP A 259 3.36 14.17 2.76
N MET A 260 4.26 15.04 2.27
CA MET A 260 5.15 15.81 3.13
C MET A 260 4.44 17.05 3.74
N GLU A 261 3.41 17.58 3.07
CA GLU A 261 2.61 18.72 3.59
C GLU A 261 1.57 18.29 4.64
N HIS A 262 0.95 17.11 4.49
CA HIS A 262 -0.05 16.63 5.46
C HIS A 262 0.54 16.43 6.87
N ASP A 263 1.78 15.95 6.97
CA ASP A 263 2.45 15.71 8.26
C ASP A 263 3.04 17.00 8.87
N LEU A 264 3.30 18.02 8.04
CA LEU A 264 3.69 19.36 8.52
C LEU A 264 2.52 20.16 9.12
N HIS A 265 1.26 19.76 8.84
CA HIS A 265 0.07 20.41 9.42
C HIS A 265 -0.37 19.82 10.77
N HIS A 266 0.33 18.81 11.29
CA HIS A 266 0.01 18.14 12.55
C HIS A 266 1.17 18.10 13.58
N LEU A 267 2.23 18.88 13.35
CA LEU A 267 3.16 19.35 14.39
C LEU A 267 2.65 20.67 15.00
#